data_AF-A0A961XE96-F1
#
_entry.id   AF-A0A961XE96-F1
#
_cell.length_a   1.000
_cell.length_b   1.000
_cell.length_c   1.000
_cell.angle_alpha   90.00
_cell.angle_beta   90.00
_cell.angle_gamma   90.00
#
_symmetry.space_group_name_H-M   'P 1'
#
loop_
_entity.id
_entity.type
_entity.pdbx_description
1 polymer ?
#
loop_
_entity_poly.entity_id
_entity_poly.type
_entity_poly.pdbx_seq_one_letter_code
_entity_poly.pdbx_strand_id
1 'polypeptide(L)'
;MCGEGNCCGQSQSGIRRIQPDAVDILRQKIKESRAELLGRGNLRASILSADNVTAIEFLSLDKDDMRSIIICQKFGKFGALDIHIRKLEINYPKLEMIVDIKFDPFDGGIFKFEATLSIKCDDIAKPLGCEVDLQFGKTDSQIQPFINWDCIRRCAPQCLYCGSDYQCWLACAGICIIQCL
;
A
#
# COMPACT_ATOMS: atom_id res chain seq x y z
N MET A 1 -32.95 15.44 26.56
CA MET A 1 -33.67 14.21 26.95
C MET A 1 -33.62 13.28 25.74
N CYS A 2 -32.83 12.21 25.78
CA CYS A 2 -32.83 11.19 24.74
C CYS A 2 -33.73 10.06 25.21
N GLY A 3 -34.81 9.81 24.46
CA GLY A 3 -35.83 8.82 24.77
C GLY A 3 -35.34 7.38 24.54
N GLU A 4 -35.94 6.49 25.31
CA GLU A 4 -35.71 5.04 25.28
C GLU A 4 -35.91 4.47 23.87
N GLY A 5 -34.89 3.79 23.34
CA GLY A 5 -35.08 2.89 22.19
C GLY A 5 -34.03 2.87 21.07
N ASN A 6 -33.01 3.74 21.05
CA ASN A 6 -31.98 3.68 20.01
C ASN A 6 -30.56 3.81 20.56
N CYS A 7 -29.73 2.79 20.30
CA CYS A 7 -28.29 2.82 20.49
C CYS A 7 -27.66 3.91 19.62
N CYS A 8 -27.39 5.07 20.23
CA CYS A 8 -26.54 6.09 19.65
C CYS A 8 -25.15 5.51 19.35
N GLY A 9 -24.65 5.81 18.15
CA GLY A 9 -23.50 5.15 17.53
C GLY A 9 -22.27 5.06 18.43
N GLN A 10 -21.86 3.83 18.73
CA GLN A 10 -20.49 3.55 19.11
C GLN A 10 -19.64 3.57 17.84
N SER A 11 -18.89 4.64 17.64
CA SER A 11 -17.66 4.59 16.85
C SER A 11 -16.71 3.62 17.57
N GLN A 12 -16.81 2.33 17.28
CA GLN A 12 -15.82 1.35 17.72
C GLN A 12 -14.48 1.75 17.11
N SER A 13 -13.55 2.21 17.94
CA SER A 13 -12.15 2.36 17.56
C SER A 13 -11.66 1.02 17.00
N GLY A 14 -11.34 0.97 15.71
CA GLY A 14 -10.92 -0.23 14.97
C GLY A 14 -9.54 -0.78 15.37
N ILE A 15 -9.07 -0.51 16.59
CA ILE A 15 -7.78 -0.94 17.10
C ILE A 15 -7.89 -2.42 17.47
N ARG A 16 -7.42 -3.29 16.58
CA ARG A 16 -7.31 -4.74 16.83
C ARG A 16 -5.89 -5.07 17.27
N ARG A 17 -5.76 -5.73 18.42
CA ARG A 17 -4.46 -6.28 18.84
C ARG A 17 -4.20 -7.54 18.02
N ILE A 18 -3.14 -7.51 17.20
CA ILE A 18 -2.66 -8.70 16.49
C ILE A 18 -2.20 -9.70 17.55
N GLN A 19 -2.66 -10.95 17.44
CA GLN A 19 -2.26 -12.01 18.38
C GLN A 19 -0.75 -12.28 18.21
N PRO A 20 -0.01 -12.52 19.31
CA PRO A 20 1.43 -12.82 19.25
C PRO A 20 1.78 -13.92 18.25
N ASP A 21 0.95 -14.97 18.20
CA ASP A 21 1.11 -16.13 17.31
C ASP A 21 1.04 -15.73 15.82
N ALA A 22 0.19 -14.75 15.49
CA ALA A 22 0.11 -14.21 14.13
C ALA A 22 1.36 -13.40 13.77
N VAL A 23 1.98 -12.70 14.73
CA VAL A 23 3.26 -11.98 14.54
C VAL A 23 4.40 -12.98 14.33
N ASP A 24 4.41 -14.09 15.06
CA ASP A 24 5.43 -15.12 14.91
C ASP A 24 5.26 -15.92 13.62
N ILE A 25 4.04 -16.25 13.21
CA ILE A 25 3.73 -16.81 11.89
C ILE A 25 4.15 -15.84 10.79
N LEU A 26 3.89 -14.54 10.94
CA LEU A 26 4.35 -13.52 10.00
C LEU A 26 5.88 -13.53 9.91
N ARG A 27 6.59 -13.44 11.04
CA ARG A 27 8.06 -13.49 11.07
C ARG A 27 8.62 -14.74 10.44
N GLN A 28 8.03 -15.90 10.73
CA GLN A 28 8.48 -17.17 10.20
C GLN A 28 8.21 -17.29 8.69
N LYS A 29 7.01 -16.90 8.23
CA LYS A 29 6.70 -16.87 6.78
C LYS A 29 7.55 -15.87 6.01
N ILE A 30 7.92 -14.73 6.59
CA ILE A 30 8.85 -13.78 5.95
C ILE A 30 10.23 -14.41 5.82
N LYS A 31 10.72 -15.07 6.88
CA LYS A 31 12.00 -15.78 6.86
C LYS A 31 12.00 -16.93 5.85
N GLU A 32 10.90 -17.64 5.69
CA GLU A 32 10.79 -18.80 4.79
C GLU A 32 10.55 -18.40 3.32
N SER A 33 9.72 -17.38 3.06
CA SER A 33 9.34 -16.98 1.70
C SER A 33 10.22 -15.89 1.08
N ARG A 34 10.89 -15.07 1.90
CA ARG A 34 11.65 -13.88 1.46
C ARG A 34 12.86 -13.61 2.37
N ALA A 35 13.64 -14.65 2.72
CA ALA A 35 14.90 -14.50 3.47
C ALA A 35 15.85 -13.43 2.85
N GLU A 36 15.84 -13.32 1.53
CA GLU A 36 16.56 -12.33 0.74
C GLU A 36 16.13 -10.87 1.01
N LEU A 37 14.88 -10.62 1.41
CA LEU A 37 14.39 -9.28 1.76
C LEU A 37 14.81 -8.87 3.16
N LEU A 38 14.84 -9.82 4.11
CA LEU A 38 15.39 -9.59 5.45
C LEU A 38 16.93 -9.49 5.46
N GLY A 39 17.59 -10.03 4.42
CA GLY A 39 19.03 -9.90 4.21
C GLY A 39 19.46 -8.57 3.58
N ARG A 40 18.52 -7.74 3.11
CA ARG A 40 18.79 -6.40 2.59
C ARG A 40 18.96 -5.42 3.74
N GLY A 41 20.21 -5.11 4.08
CA GLY A 41 20.55 -4.24 5.21
C GLY A 41 20.01 -2.79 5.13
N ASN A 42 19.47 -2.38 3.98
CA ASN A 42 18.89 -1.04 3.77
C ASN A 42 17.40 -0.94 4.12
N LEU A 43 16.69 -2.07 4.31
CA LEU A 43 15.28 -2.09 4.68
C LEU A 43 15.12 -2.10 6.22
N ARG A 44 14.29 -1.20 6.75
CA ARG A 44 13.94 -1.16 8.18
C ARG A 44 12.47 -1.47 8.40
N ALA A 45 12.20 -2.27 9.43
CA ALA A 45 10.84 -2.61 9.81
C ALA A 45 10.14 -1.40 10.48
N SER A 46 8.92 -1.12 10.05
CA SER A 46 7.99 -0.12 10.57
C SER A 46 6.58 -0.72 10.68
N ILE A 47 5.68 0.00 11.34
CA ILE A 47 4.25 -0.30 11.33
C ILE A 47 3.60 0.71 10.39
N LEU A 48 2.94 0.21 9.35
CA LEU A 48 2.09 1.02 8.48
C LEU A 48 0.65 0.94 8.97
N SER A 49 0.07 2.07 9.36
CA SER A 49 -1.28 2.12 9.90
C SER A 49 -2.05 3.32 9.38
N ALA A 50 -3.26 3.08 8.86
CA ALA A 50 -4.22 4.11 8.48
C ALA A 50 -5.63 3.53 8.43
N ASP A 51 -6.59 4.24 9.05
CA ASP A 51 -7.99 3.84 9.20
C ASP A 51 -8.16 2.37 9.64
N ASN A 52 -8.47 1.49 8.69
CA ASN A 52 -8.73 0.07 8.88
C ASN A 52 -7.59 -0.84 8.41
N VAL A 53 -6.44 -0.25 8.03
CA VAL A 53 -5.24 -0.97 7.60
C VAL A 53 -4.21 -0.91 8.71
N THR A 54 -3.71 -2.08 9.10
CA THR A 54 -2.49 -2.21 9.91
C THR A 54 -1.66 -3.30 9.27
N ALA A 55 -0.44 -2.95 8.87
CA ALA A 55 0.47 -3.82 8.16
C ALA A 55 1.89 -3.66 8.70
N ILE A 56 2.70 -4.69 8.54
CA ILE A 56 4.14 -4.61 8.80
C ILE A 56 4.77 -4.10 7.52
N GLU A 57 5.55 -3.04 7.60
CA GLU A 57 6.26 -2.48 6.46
C GLU A 57 7.78 -2.67 6.64
N PHE A 58 8.48 -2.94 5.55
CA PHE A 58 9.93 -2.93 5.45
C PHE A 58 10.31 -1.84 4.45
N LEU A 59 10.69 -0.68 4.97
CA LEU A 59 10.93 0.54 4.21
C LEU A 59 12.42 0.72 3.94
N SER A 60 12.76 1.06 2.69
CA SER A 60 14.12 1.44 2.32
C SER A 60 14.45 2.84 2.83
N LEU A 61 15.55 2.93 3.59
CA LEU A 61 16.12 4.22 3.98
C LEU A 61 17.03 4.81 2.91
N ASP A 62 17.26 4.06 1.83
CA ASP A 62 18.07 4.50 0.71
C ASP A 62 17.19 5.21 -0.32
N LYS A 63 17.54 6.46 -0.62
CA LYS A 63 16.84 7.30 -1.59
C LYS A 63 17.04 6.79 -3.02
N ASP A 64 18.05 5.96 -3.30
CA ASP A 64 18.27 5.41 -4.64
C ASP A 64 17.48 4.11 -4.88
N ASP A 65 17.04 3.43 -3.82
CA ASP A 65 16.23 2.20 -3.89
C ASP A 65 14.72 2.49 -3.79
N MET A 66 14.29 3.55 -3.07
CA MET A 66 12.89 4.01 -2.94
C MET A 66 11.85 2.88 -2.92
N ARG A 67 12.06 1.89 -2.05
CA ARG A 67 11.26 0.66 -2.01
C ARG A 67 10.61 0.45 -0.66
N SER A 68 9.43 -0.15 -0.68
CA SER A 68 8.73 -0.63 0.52
C SER A 68 8.16 -2.02 0.27
N ILE A 69 8.36 -2.94 1.20
CA ILE A 69 7.65 -4.22 1.22
C ILE A 69 6.68 -4.24 2.39
N ILE A 70 5.39 -4.35 2.09
CA ILE A 70 4.32 -4.29 3.06
C ILE A 70 3.67 -5.67 3.15
N ILE A 71 3.54 -6.17 4.37
CA ILE A 71 2.94 -7.46 4.64
C ILE A 71 1.56 -7.25 5.19
N CYS A 72 0.59 -7.74 4.43
CA CYS A 72 -0.81 -7.57 4.75
C CYS A 72 -1.60 -8.86 4.48
N GLN A 73 -2.78 -8.94 5.08
CA GLN A 73 -3.73 -10.01 4.84
C GLN A 73 -4.80 -9.54 3.84
N LYS A 74 -5.01 -10.30 2.77
CA LYS A 74 -6.07 -10.08 1.79
C LYS A 74 -6.79 -11.38 1.47
N PHE A 75 -8.12 -11.33 1.44
CA PHE A 75 -8.99 -12.50 1.23
C PHE A 75 -8.63 -13.71 2.13
N GLY A 76 -8.30 -13.43 3.39
CA GLY A 76 -7.92 -14.45 4.36
C GLY A 76 -6.50 -15.01 4.22
N LYS A 77 -5.73 -14.59 3.22
CA LYS A 77 -4.35 -15.04 2.98
C LYS A 77 -3.35 -13.91 3.22
N PHE A 78 -2.19 -14.24 3.78
CA PHE A 78 -1.08 -13.29 3.90
C PHE A 78 -0.26 -13.25 2.62
N GLY A 79 0.22 -12.06 2.29
CA GLY A 79 1.16 -11.85 1.20
C GLY A 79 2.04 -10.63 1.43
N ALA A 80 2.98 -10.44 0.51
CA ALA A 80 3.84 -9.28 0.46
C ALA A 80 3.46 -8.40 -0.73
N LEU A 81 3.13 -7.15 -0.44
CA LEU A 81 3.00 -6.06 -1.39
C LEU A 81 4.34 -5.35 -1.50
N ASP A 82 5.02 -5.53 -2.61
CA ASP A 82 6.29 -4.91 -2.96
C ASP A 82 6.02 -3.67 -3.82
N ILE A 83 6.45 -2.51 -3.34
CA ILE A 83 6.22 -1.21 -3.94
C ILE A 83 7.58 -0.56 -4.20
N HIS A 84 7.81 -0.12 -5.42
CA HIS A 84 9.06 0.49 -5.83
C HIS A 84 8.78 1.76 -6.65
N ILE A 85 9.18 2.93 -6.13
CA ILE A 85 9.09 4.18 -6.87
C ILE A 85 10.22 4.20 -7.90
N ARG A 86 9.88 4.01 -9.18
CA ARG A 86 10.85 4.15 -10.28
C ARG A 86 11.16 5.60 -10.63
N LYS A 87 10.17 6.47 -10.44
CA LYS A 87 10.26 7.88 -10.80
C LYS A 87 9.46 8.71 -9.81
N LEU A 88 10.08 9.76 -9.27
CA LEU A 88 9.41 10.82 -8.50
C LEU A 88 10.04 12.15 -8.88
N GLU A 89 9.39 12.86 -9.80
CA GLU A 89 9.82 14.17 -10.28
C GLU A 89 8.77 15.23 -9.94
N ILE A 90 9.21 16.28 -9.26
CA ILE A 90 8.36 17.40 -8.87
C ILE A 90 8.95 18.67 -9.45
N ASN A 91 8.34 19.14 -10.53
CA ASN A 91 8.73 20.33 -11.27
C ASN A 91 7.60 21.34 -11.18
N TYR A 92 7.51 22.05 -10.05
CA TYR A 92 6.35 22.86 -9.69
C TYR A 92 5.84 23.74 -10.87
N PRO A 93 4.53 23.71 -11.18
CA PRO A 93 3.45 23.04 -10.45
C PRO A 93 3.20 21.58 -10.88
N LYS A 94 4.07 21.01 -11.73
CA LYS A 94 3.91 19.66 -12.28
C LYS A 94 4.49 18.60 -11.36
N LEU A 95 3.91 17.40 -11.43
CA LEU A 95 4.39 16.21 -10.76
C LEU A 95 4.23 14.99 -11.67
N GLU A 96 5.25 14.15 -11.71
CA GLU A 96 5.18 12.82 -12.33
C GLU A 96 5.75 11.79 -11.35
N MET A 97 4.94 10.79 -11.05
CA MET A 97 5.32 9.65 -10.22
C MET A 97 5.00 8.35 -10.95
N ILE A 98 5.94 7.41 -10.91
CA ILE A 98 5.78 6.07 -11.48
C ILE A 98 6.23 5.07 -10.42
N VAL A 99 5.31 4.18 -10.06
CA VAL A 99 5.48 3.16 -9.03
C VAL A 99 5.18 1.79 -9.61
N ASP A 100 6.10 0.85 -9.42
CA ASP A 100 5.83 -0.56 -9.67
C ASP A 100 5.29 -1.22 -8.40
N ILE A 101 4.28 -2.05 -8.59
CA ILE A 101 3.52 -2.71 -7.55
C ILE A 101 3.52 -4.20 -7.88
N LYS A 102 3.86 -5.02 -6.90
CA LYS A 102 3.75 -6.47 -7.00
C LYS A 102 3.16 -7.02 -5.73
N PHE A 103 2.17 -7.88 -5.84
CA PHE A 103 1.65 -8.64 -4.70
C PHE A 103 1.91 -10.13 -4.92
N ASP A 104 2.60 -10.74 -3.96
CA ASP A 104 2.83 -12.19 -3.92
C ASP A 104 2.22 -12.79 -2.63
N PRO A 105 1.30 -13.77 -2.74
CA PRO A 105 0.78 -14.47 -1.57
C PRO A 105 1.79 -15.49 -1.04
N PHE A 106 1.91 -15.64 0.28
CA PHE A 106 2.90 -16.54 0.90
C PHE A 106 2.61 -18.03 0.65
N ASP A 107 1.34 -18.42 0.58
CA ASP A 107 0.92 -19.82 0.50
C ASP A 107 0.55 -20.25 -0.94
N GLY A 108 1.10 -19.60 -1.97
CA GLY A 108 0.73 -19.89 -3.36
C GLY A 108 -0.73 -19.59 -3.70
N GLY A 109 -1.32 -18.61 -3.00
CA GLY A 109 -2.69 -18.17 -3.24
C GLY A 109 -2.91 -17.67 -4.66
N ILE A 110 -4.17 -17.67 -5.11
CA ILE A 110 -4.55 -17.23 -6.46
C ILE A 110 -4.35 -15.73 -6.68
N PHE A 111 -4.30 -14.95 -5.59
CA PHE A 111 -4.21 -13.51 -5.66
C PHE A 111 -2.76 -13.07 -5.81
N LYS A 112 -2.26 -13.03 -7.05
CA LYS A 112 -0.93 -12.54 -7.42
C LYS A 112 -1.03 -11.57 -8.59
N PHE A 113 -0.50 -10.36 -8.44
CA PHE A 113 -0.54 -9.37 -9.51
C PHE A 113 0.73 -8.52 -9.58
N GLU A 114 0.97 -7.96 -10.76
CA GLU A 114 2.03 -6.98 -11.03
C GLU A 114 1.41 -5.83 -11.81
N ALA A 115 1.66 -4.60 -11.38
CA ALA A 115 1.14 -3.41 -12.03
C ALA A 115 2.12 -2.24 -11.90
N THR A 116 2.03 -1.29 -12.82
CA THR A 116 2.70 0.00 -12.73
C THR A 116 1.63 1.07 -12.58
N LEU A 117 1.66 1.79 -11.47
CA LEU A 117 0.87 2.99 -11.22
C LEU A 117 1.65 4.21 -11.70
N SER A 118 1.03 5.05 -12.51
CA SER A 118 1.56 6.35 -12.87
C SER A 118 0.58 7.44 -12.47
N ILE A 119 1.12 8.50 -11.87
CA ILE A 119 0.39 9.69 -11.49
C ILE A 119 1.05 10.87 -12.17
N LYS A 120 0.30 11.60 -12.98
CA LYS A 120 0.75 12.80 -13.67
C LYS A 120 -0.17 13.94 -13.32
N CYS A 121 0.40 15.02 -12.81
CA CYS A 121 -0.32 16.23 -12.49
C CYS A 121 0.32 17.39 -13.22
N ASP A 122 -0.45 18.11 -14.02
CA ASP A 122 0.00 19.38 -14.59
C ASP A 122 -0.05 20.53 -13.57
N ASP A 123 -0.87 20.39 -12.54
CA ASP A 123 -1.04 21.36 -11.47
C ASP A 123 -1.37 20.65 -10.14
N ILE A 124 -0.37 20.52 -9.25
CA ILE A 124 -0.55 19.88 -7.93
C ILE A 124 -1.52 20.63 -7.01
N ALA A 125 -1.86 21.89 -7.29
CA ALA A 125 -2.91 22.61 -6.56
C ALA A 125 -4.31 22.08 -6.90
N LYS A 126 -4.44 21.21 -7.92
CA LYS A 126 -5.68 20.53 -8.30
C LYS A 126 -5.50 19.01 -8.28
N PRO A 127 -5.44 18.38 -7.08
CA PRO A 127 -5.20 16.94 -6.94
C PRO A 127 -6.13 16.04 -7.75
N LEU A 128 -7.42 16.40 -7.82
CA LEU A 128 -8.42 15.64 -8.55
C LEU A 128 -8.31 15.78 -10.07
N GLY A 129 -7.48 16.70 -10.55
CA GLY A 129 -7.16 16.87 -11.97
C GLY A 129 -5.93 16.07 -12.40
N CYS A 130 -5.30 15.30 -11.50
CA CYS A 130 -4.19 14.43 -11.86
C CYS A 130 -4.68 13.23 -12.68
N GLU A 131 -3.95 12.92 -13.73
CA GLU A 131 -4.10 11.69 -14.49
C GLU A 131 -3.51 10.53 -13.69
N VAL A 132 -4.32 9.49 -13.46
CA VAL A 132 -3.90 8.27 -12.76
C VAL A 132 -4.13 7.09 -13.70
N ASP A 133 -3.04 6.45 -14.11
CA ASP A 133 -3.05 5.26 -14.97
C ASP A 133 -2.44 4.07 -14.23
N LEU A 134 -3.06 2.90 -14.36
CA LEU A 134 -2.53 1.64 -13.83
C LEU A 134 -2.37 0.64 -14.98
N GLN A 135 -1.12 0.32 -15.29
CA GLN A 135 -0.78 -0.65 -16.31
C GLN A 135 -0.51 -1.99 -15.66
N PHE A 136 -1.35 -2.97 -15.95
CA PHE A 136 -1.12 -4.32 -15.48
C PHE A 136 -0.03 -5.02 -16.28
N GLY A 137 0.93 -5.58 -15.56
CA GLY A 137 1.91 -6.52 -16.10
C GLY A 137 1.32 -7.93 -16.20
N LYS A 138 2.08 -8.94 -15.76
CA LYS A 138 1.64 -10.34 -15.67
C LYS A 138 0.67 -10.53 -14.49
N THR A 139 -0.51 -9.93 -14.62
CA THR A 139 -1.60 -10.11 -13.67
C THR A 139 -2.51 -11.23 -14.16
N ASP A 140 -2.95 -12.10 -13.25
CA ASP A 140 -4.02 -13.04 -13.59
C ASP A 140 -5.26 -12.23 -13.96
N SER A 141 -5.78 -12.41 -15.18
CA SER A 141 -6.99 -11.73 -15.67
C SER A 141 -8.18 -11.86 -14.72
N GLN A 142 -8.18 -12.90 -13.87
CA GLN A 142 -9.20 -13.13 -12.85
C GLN A 142 -9.13 -12.14 -11.68
N ILE A 143 -8.02 -11.43 -11.47
CA ILE A 143 -7.81 -10.54 -10.32
C ILE A 143 -8.33 -9.12 -10.59
N GLN A 144 -8.31 -8.65 -11.85
CA GLN A 144 -8.71 -7.29 -12.19
C GLN A 144 -10.11 -6.87 -11.69
N PRO A 145 -11.14 -7.74 -11.68
CA PRO A 145 -12.46 -7.40 -11.15
C PRO A 145 -12.50 -7.16 -9.64
N PHE A 146 -11.51 -7.65 -8.88
CA PHE A 146 -11.48 -7.51 -7.42
C PHE A 146 -10.85 -6.19 -6.96
N ILE A 147 -10.19 -5.46 -7.87
CA ILE A 147 -9.52 -4.21 -7.55
C ILE A 147 -10.48 -3.04 -7.75
N ASN A 148 -10.68 -2.23 -6.72
CA ASN A 148 -11.56 -1.06 -6.79
C ASN A 148 -10.82 0.13 -7.44
N TRP A 149 -11.01 0.29 -8.76
CA TRP A 149 -10.38 1.33 -9.57
C TRP A 149 -10.71 2.75 -9.13
N ASP A 150 -11.97 3.00 -8.81
CA ASP A 150 -12.43 4.31 -8.41
C ASP A 150 -11.84 4.71 -7.06
N CYS A 151 -11.62 3.72 -6.17
CA CYS A 151 -10.89 3.92 -4.92
C CYS A 151 -9.45 4.37 -5.20
N ILE A 152 -8.69 3.66 -6.05
CA ILE A 152 -7.30 4.02 -6.36
C ILE A 152 -7.21 5.42 -6.97
N ARG A 153 -8.07 5.75 -7.94
CA ARG A 153 -8.09 7.06 -8.60
C ARG A 153 -8.39 8.22 -7.67
N ARG A 154 -9.15 8.00 -6.59
CA ARG A 154 -9.46 9.04 -5.59
C ARG A 154 -8.37 9.17 -4.54
N CYS A 155 -7.76 8.05 -4.18
CA CYS A 155 -6.82 7.97 -3.08
C CYS A 155 -5.37 8.28 -3.51
N ALA A 156 -4.92 7.80 -4.68
CA ALA A 156 -3.54 8.00 -5.13
C ALA A 156 -3.13 9.48 -5.30
N PRO A 157 -4.01 10.38 -5.80
CA PRO A 157 -3.73 11.81 -5.82
C PRO A 157 -3.73 12.48 -4.45
N GLN A 158 -4.08 11.83 -3.35
CA GLN A 158 -3.88 12.41 -2.02
C GLN A 158 -2.40 12.35 -1.61
N CYS A 159 -1.62 11.45 -2.22
CA CYS A 159 -0.20 11.31 -1.90
C CYS A 159 0.66 12.50 -2.34
N LEU A 160 0.11 13.43 -3.14
CA LEU A 160 0.77 14.70 -3.52
C LEU A 160 1.21 15.52 -2.30
N TYR A 161 0.47 15.42 -1.20
CA TYR A 161 0.78 16.13 0.03
C TYR A 161 2.09 15.67 0.68
N CYS A 162 2.64 14.53 0.24
CA CYS A 162 3.98 14.08 0.64
C CYS A 162 5.10 14.95 0.06
N GLY A 163 4.83 15.80 -0.94
CA GLY A 163 5.86 16.63 -1.57
C GLY A 163 7.02 15.77 -2.06
N SER A 164 8.26 16.13 -1.74
CA SER A 164 9.46 15.37 -2.14
C SER A 164 9.83 14.20 -1.21
N ASP A 165 9.01 13.91 -0.19
CA ASP A 165 9.25 12.81 0.74
C ASP A 165 8.81 11.47 0.15
N TYR A 166 9.77 10.74 -0.43
CA TYR A 166 9.53 9.43 -1.04
C TYR A 166 9.04 8.38 -0.03
N GLN A 167 9.39 8.50 1.26
CA GLN A 167 8.95 7.55 2.29
C GLN A 167 7.46 7.75 2.58
N CYS A 168 7.03 9.01 2.66
CA CYS A 168 5.61 9.35 2.72
C CYS A 168 4.86 8.84 1.47
N TRP A 169 5.45 8.99 0.27
CA TRP A 169 4.85 8.45 -0.96
C TRP A 169 4.67 6.93 -0.92
N LEU A 170 5.68 6.18 -0.45
CA LEU A 170 5.61 4.73 -0.32
C LEU A 170 4.52 4.30 0.66
N ALA A 171 4.46 4.94 1.83
CA ALA A 171 3.43 4.68 2.84
C ALA A 171 2.03 4.98 2.30
N CYS A 172 1.85 6.14 1.66
CA CYS A 172 0.58 6.56 1.09
C CYS A 172 0.12 5.63 -0.05
N ALA A 173 1.00 5.32 -1.01
CA ALA A 173 0.69 4.38 -2.09
C ALA A 173 0.35 2.99 -1.54
N GLY A 174 1.11 2.51 -0.54
CA GLY A 174 0.87 1.23 0.11
C GLY A 174 -0.49 1.13 0.80
N ILE A 175 -0.83 2.13 1.62
CA ILE A 175 -2.16 2.22 2.24
C ILE A 175 -3.24 2.25 1.15
N CYS A 176 -3.05 3.05 0.12
CA CYS A 176 -4.01 3.21 -0.95
C CYS A 176 -4.33 1.90 -1.66
N ILE A 177 -3.28 1.18 -2.06
CA ILE A 177 -3.40 -0.12 -2.71
C ILE A 177 -4.09 -1.10 -1.75
N ILE A 178 -3.62 -1.19 -0.50
CA ILE A 178 -4.23 -2.11 0.47
C ILE A 178 -5.69 -1.77 0.74
N GLN A 179 -6.11 -0.51 0.78
CA GLN A 179 -7.52 -0.16 1.00
C GLN A 179 -8.40 -0.49 -0.20
N CYS A 180 -7.85 -0.41 -1.41
CA CYS A 180 -8.60 -0.58 -2.65
C CYS A 180 -8.56 -2.00 -3.24
N LEU A 181 -7.73 -2.89 -2.69
CA LEU A 181 -7.73 -4.34 -2.93
C LEU A 181 -8.67 -5.08 -1.98
#